data_AF-A0A016U5P8-F1
#
_entry.id   AF-A0A016U5P8-F1
#
_cell.length_a   1.000
_cell.length_b   1.000
_cell.length_c   1.000
_cell.angle_alpha   90.00
_cell.angle_beta   90.00
_cell.angle_gamma   90.00
#
_symmetry.space_group_name_H-M   'P 1'
#
loop_
_entity.id
_entity.type
_entity.pdbx_description
1 polymer ?
#
loop_
_entity_poly.entity_id
_entity_poly.type
_entity_poly.pdbx_seq_one_letter_code
_entity_poly.pdbx_strand_id
1 'polypeptide(L)'
;MARCFSDVGRAGGRQELSLDDGCMQYDTAIHELMHSVGFYHEHERWDRDNHIRILWQNIDRDAYDQFGKVDLSESSYYGQVYDYYSIMHYDSLAFSKNGLETMVARRPEMTVVIGSAIDFSPTDVLKMNLMYQCGENVVPDVVEKVVPLPLSQPAPPVPIQGPPVIEDDDCVDKTNLCWRWLDRCGSFFFEKIMKEFCALSCGYCIPKSKATVPVKAAKGASASYLQFG
;
A
#
# COMPACT_ATOMS: atom_id res chain seq x y z
N MET A 1 -12.98 -11.76 21.85
CA MET A 1 -11.76 -11.63 21.02
C MET A 1 -12.24 -11.74 19.60
N ALA A 2 -12.29 -10.62 18.89
CA ALA A 2 -12.49 -10.65 17.44
C ALA A 2 -11.34 -11.43 16.83
N ARG A 3 -11.66 -12.37 15.92
CA ARG A 3 -10.66 -13.16 15.21
C ARG A 3 -10.61 -12.67 13.77
N CYS A 4 -9.50 -12.07 13.40
CA CYS A 4 -9.16 -11.78 12.01
C CYS A 4 -8.43 -13.01 11.48
N PHE A 5 -8.92 -13.61 10.39
CA PHE A 5 -8.27 -14.77 9.80
C PHE A 5 -8.69 -15.00 8.35
N SER A 6 -7.80 -15.66 7.60
CA SER A 6 -8.03 -16.23 6.30
C SER A 6 -7.20 -17.50 6.14
N ASP A 7 -7.70 -18.47 5.37
CA ASP A 7 -6.87 -19.56 4.86
C ASP A 7 -5.81 -19.03 3.88
N VAL A 8 -4.68 -19.75 3.78
CA VAL A 8 -3.60 -19.39 2.85
C VAL A 8 -3.88 -19.98 1.46
N GLY A 9 -3.95 -19.09 0.46
CA GLY A 9 -4.15 -19.45 -0.93
C GLY A 9 -5.57 -19.93 -1.24
N ARG A 10 -5.73 -20.57 -2.40
CA ARG A 10 -7.03 -20.99 -2.92
C ARG A 10 -7.48 -22.32 -2.30
N ALA A 11 -8.44 -22.26 -1.37
CA ALA A 11 -9.06 -23.46 -0.77
C ALA A 11 -9.92 -24.28 -1.75
N GLY A 12 -10.50 -23.60 -2.76
CA GLY A 12 -11.46 -24.17 -3.70
C GLY A 12 -12.90 -24.07 -3.19
N GLY A 13 -13.81 -23.59 -4.04
CA GLY A 13 -15.18 -23.28 -3.62
C GLY A 13 -15.27 -21.98 -2.82
N ARG A 14 -16.18 -21.92 -1.85
CA ARG A 14 -16.32 -20.77 -0.94
C ARG A 14 -15.22 -20.84 0.12
N GLN A 15 -14.47 -19.75 0.28
CA GLN A 15 -13.45 -19.55 1.31
C GLN A 15 -13.89 -18.42 2.22
N GLU A 16 -13.78 -18.61 3.53
CA GLU A 16 -14.17 -17.62 4.52
C GLU A 16 -12.97 -16.73 4.86
N LEU A 17 -13.24 -15.44 4.96
CA LEU A 17 -12.31 -14.44 5.47
C LEU A 17 -13.07 -13.66 6.54
N SER A 18 -12.52 -13.63 7.76
CA SER A 18 -13.16 -12.98 8.90
C SER A 18 -12.52 -11.63 9.17
N LEU A 19 -13.34 -10.57 9.11
CA LEU A 19 -13.02 -9.23 9.60
C LEU A 19 -14.05 -8.84 10.66
N ASP A 20 -13.94 -9.45 11.83
CA ASP A 20 -14.84 -9.20 12.97
C ASP A 20 -14.62 -7.80 13.59
N ASP A 21 -15.42 -7.43 14.59
CA ASP A 21 -15.37 -6.12 15.26
C ASP A 21 -13.98 -5.83 15.85
N GLY A 22 -13.24 -4.92 15.21
CA GLY A 22 -11.84 -4.60 15.54
C GLY A 22 -10.84 -4.95 14.43
N CYS A 23 -11.23 -5.79 13.47
CA CYS A 23 -10.46 -6.16 12.28
C CYS A 23 -10.79 -5.30 11.05
N MET A 24 -11.82 -4.45 11.13
CA MET A 24 -12.29 -3.60 10.02
C MET A 24 -11.38 -2.38 9.79
N GLN A 25 -10.06 -2.58 9.90
CA GLN A 25 -9.03 -1.61 9.54
C GLN A 25 -8.39 -2.01 8.21
N TYR A 26 -7.89 -1.02 7.47
CA TYR A 26 -7.36 -1.25 6.13
C TYR A 26 -6.19 -2.25 6.13
N ASP A 27 -5.23 -2.04 7.01
CA ASP A 27 -4.02 -2.85 7.20
C ASP A 27 -4.36 -4.30 7.55
N THR A 28 -5.30 -4.51 8.49
CA THR A 28 -5.82 -5.86 8.80
C THR A 28 -6.51 -6.48 7.59
N ALA A 29 -7.37 -5.74 6.88
CA ALA A 29 -8.09 -6.28 5.73
C ALA A 29 -7.14 -6.72 4.60
N ILE A 30 -6.09 -5.94 4.31
CA ILE A 30 -5.10 -6.32 3.29
C ILE A 30 -4.21 -7.47 3.74
N HIS A 31 -3.92 -7.60 5.04
CA HIS A 31 -3.20 -8.74 5.61
C HIS A 31 -3.97 -10.04 5.39
N GLU A 32 -5.25 -10.07 5.77
CA GLU A 32 -6.09 -11.25 5.59
C GLU A 32 -6.32 -11.58 4.11
N LEU A 33 -6.45 -10.56 3.25
CA LEU A 33 -6.53 -10.78 1.81
C LEU A 33 -5.21 -11.33 1.25
N MET A 34 -4.06 -10.90 1.77
CA MET A 34 -2.76 -11.41 1.33
C MET A 34 -2.53 -12.88 1.73
N HIS A 35 -3.09 -13.33 2.86
CA HIS A 35 -3.24 -14.76 3.13
C HIS A 35 -4.04 -15.47 2.05
N SER A 36 -5.24 -14.99 1.71
CA SER A 36 -6.07 -15.55 0.63
C SER A 36 -5.33 -15.59 -0.74
N VAL A 37 -4.45 -14.62 -0.99
CA VAL A 37 -3.60 -14.58 -2.20
C VAL A 37 -2.55 -15.70 -2.20
N GLY A 38 -2.10 -16.17 -1.03
CA GLY A 38 -1.18 -17.31 -0.92
C GLY A 38 0.07 -17.08 -0.06
N PHE A 39 0.09 -16.04 0.78
CA PHE A 39 1.25 -15.71 1.59
C PHE A 39 1.08 -16.16 3.04
N TYR A 40 2.11 -16.82 3.57
CA TYR A 40 2.30 -17.09 5.00
C TYR A 40 2.90 -15.87 5.70
N HIS A 41 3.04 -15.92 7.03
CA HIS A 41 3.69 -14.83 7.74
C HIS A 41 5.19 -14.79 7.44
N GLU A 42 5.77 -13.58 7.41
CA GLU A 42 7.18 -13.40 7.04
C GLU A 42 8.13 -14.05 8.07
N HIS A 43 7.72 -14.15 9.35
CA HIS A 43 8.52 -14.82 10.39
C HIS A 43 8.51 -16.34 10.31
N GLU A 44 7.64 -16.92 9.48
CA GLU A 44 7.56 -18.36 9.24
C GLU A 44 8.47 -18.81 8.08
N ARG A 45 9.18 -17.87 7.43
CA ARG A 45 10.14 -18.21 6.39
C ARG A 45 11.17 -19.25 6.87
N TRP A 46 11.56 -20.15 5.98
CA TRP A 46 12.58 -21.15 6.24
C TRP A 46 13.92 -20.57 6.75
N ASP A 47 14.31 -19.42 6.20
CA ASP A 47 15.56 -18.70 6.51
C ASP A 47 15.42 -17.67 7.66
N ARG A 48 14.25 -17.58 8.32
CA ARG A 48 13.95 -16.54 9.32
C ARG A 48 14.97 -16.45 10.46
N ASP A 49 15.58 -17.56 10.86
CA ASP A 49 16.57 -17.59 11.95
C ASP A 49 17.87 -16.83 11.60
N ASN A 50 18.09 -16.43 10.33
CA ASN A 50 19.18 -15.52 9.93
C ASN A 50 18.84 -14.05 10.12
N HIS A 51 17.59 -13.72 10.45
CA HIS A 51 17.05 -12.36 10.47
C HIS A 51 16.42 -12.02 11.82
N ILE A 52 15.77 -12.99 12.45
CA ILE A 52 15.12 -12.84 13.75
C ILE A 52 15.56 -13.96 14.70
N ARG A 53 15.24 -13.78 15.98
CA ARG A 53 15.40 -14.77 17.03
C ARG A 53 14.09 -14.89 17.80
N ILE A 54 13.58 -16.12 17.86
CA ILE A 54 12.40 -16.45 18.66
C ILE A 54 12.81 -16.69 20.12
N LEU A 55 12.10 -16.06 21.04
CA LEU A 55 12.27 -16.14 22.48
C LEU A 55 11.20 -17.06 23.08
N TRP A 56 11.32 -18.36 22.80
CA TRP A 56 10.36 -19.41 23.18
C TRP A 56 9.92 -19.38 24.65
N GLN A 57 10.80 -18.93 25.55
CA GLN A 57 10.50 -18.79 26.97
C GLN A 57 9.40 -17.76 27.28
N ASN A 58 9.18 -16.77 26.41
CA ASN A 58 8.18 -15.70 26.56
C ASN A 58 6.86 -16.01 25.84
N ILE A 59 6.83 -17.00 24.96
CA ILE A 59 5.64 -17.39 24.18
C ILE A 59 4.71 -18.23 25.06
N ASP A 60 3.41 -18.01 24.91
CA ASP A 60 2.38 -18.92 25.42
C ASP A 60 2.54 -20.32 24.79
N ARG A 61 2.52 -21.37 25.61
CA ARG A 61 2.76 -22.73 25.14
C ARG A 61 1.71 -23.18 24.12
N ASP A 62 0.48 -22.68 24.25
CA ASP A 62 -0.62 -23.02 23.35
C ASP A 62 -0.50 -22.35 21.97
N ALA A 63 0.49 -21.47 21.78
CA ALA A 63 0.76 -20.76 20.53
C ALA A 63 2.11 -21.11 19.89
N TYR A 64 2.79 -22.18 20.32
CA TYR A 64 4.11 -22.56 19.79
C TYR A 64 4.07 -22.91 18.29
N ASP A 65 2.95 -23.46 17.83
CA ASP A 65 2.67 -23.77 16.43
C ASP A 65 2.65 -22.50 15.55
N GLN A 66 2.23 -21.35 16.08
CA GLN A 66 2.21 -20.05 15.39
C GLN A 66 3.61 -19.49 15.05
N PHE A 67 4.67 -20.12 15.55
CA PHE A 67 6.07 -19.74 15.30
C PHE A 67 6.84 -20.81 14.52
N GLY A 68 6.12 -21.80 13.99
CA GLY A 68 6.64 -22.78 13.06
C GLY A 68 7.29 -22.14 11.84
N LYS A 69 8.15 -22.88 11.15
CA LYS A 69 8.59 -22.49 9.81
C LYS A 69 7.78 -23.27 8.79
N VAL A 70 7.44 -22.62 7.70
CA VAL A 70 6.84 -23.28 6.54
C VAL A 70 7.95 -23.88 5.68
N ASP A 71 7.74 -25.10 5.22
CA ASP A 71 8.70 -25.82 4.38
C ASP A 71 8.80 -25.20 2.97
N LEU A 72 9.95 -25.33 2.32
CA LEU A 72 10.15 -24.81 0.96
C LEU A 72 9.40 -25.59 -0.12
N SER A 73 8.85 -26.77 0.21
CA SER A 73 7.91 -27.48 -0.66
C SER A 73 6.51 -26.83 -0.70
N GLU A 74 6.16 -26.04 0.31
CA GLU A 74 4.87 -25.37 0.43
C GLU A 74 4.98 -23.84 0.25
N SER A 75 6.20 -23.30 0.33
CA SER A 75 6.46 -21.86 0.30
C SER A 75 7.64 -21.47 -0.60
N SER A 76 7.61 -20.22 -1.07
CA SER A 76 8.72 -19.59 -1.78
C SER A 76 8.82 -18.13 -1.38
N TYR A 77 10.02 -17.65 -1.08
CA TYR A 77 10.29 -16.22 -0.88
C TYR A 77 10.69 -15.52 -2.19
N TYR A 78 10.57 -16.20 -3.35
CA TYR A 78 10.78 -15.66 -4.69
C TYR A 78 12.14 -14.95 -4.89
N GLY A 79 13.19 -15.45 -4.22
CA GLY A 79 14.53 -14.85 -4.26
C GLY A 79 14.65 -13.50 -3.55
N GLN A 80 13.61 -13.06 -2.84
CA GLN A 80 13.58 -11.78 -2.14
C GLN A 80 14.24 -11.85 -0.76
N VAL A 81 14.82 -10.73 -0.35
CA VAL A 81 15.39 -10.56 0.99
C VAL A 81 14.31 -10.66 2.08
N TYR A 82 14.71 -10.90 3.32
CA TYR A 82 13.81 -10.87 4.47
C TYR A 82 13.27 -9.45 4.70
N ASP A 83 11.95 -9.35 4.81
CA ASP A 83 11.28 -8.06 4.86
C ASP A 83 10.68 -7.75 6.25
N TYR A 84 11.41 -6.98 7.04
CA TYR A 84 10.93 -6.51 8.34
C TYR A 84 9.75 -5.54 8.25
N TYR A 85 9.48 -4.96 7.07
CA TYR A 85 8.39 -4.02 6.83
C TYR A 85 7.16 -4.69 6.22
N SER A 86 7.19 -6.01 6.04
CA SER A 86 6.07 -6.74 5.43
C SER A 86 4.81 -6.60 6.28
N ILE A 87 3.68 -6.39 5.61
CA ILE A 87 2.36 -6.45 6.27
C ILE A 87 2.10 -7.84 6.88
N MET A 88 2.80 -8.87 6.39
CA MET A 88 2.69 -10.26 6.85
C MET A 88 3.62 -10.58 8.03
N HIS A 89 4.31 -9.60 8.61
CA HIS A 89 5.22 -9.86 9.73
C HIS A 89 4.52 -9.62 11.08
N TYR A 90 4.56 -10.61 11.98
CA TYR A 90 4.10 -10.41 13.37
C TYR A 90 4.88 -9.33 14.11
N ASP A 91 4.21 -8.69 15.07
CA ASP A 91 4.88 -7.79 16.01
C ASP A 91 5.76 -8.56 17.01
N SER A 92 6.63 -7.82 17.71
CA SER A 92 7.61 -8.41 18.64
C SER A 92 7.01 -9.02 19.90
N LEU A 93 5.75 -8.70 20.24
CA LEU A 93 5.02 -9.14 21.43
C LEU A 93 3.96 -10.21 21.13
N ALA A 94 3.83 -10.63 19.87
CA ALA A 94 2.85 -11.61 19.43
C ALA A 94 2.86 -12.86 20.35
N PHE A 95 1.68 -13.23 20.86
CA PHE A 95 1.48 -14.37 21.77
C PHE A 95 2.35 -14.39 23.04
N SER A 96 2.77 -13.21 23.52
CA SER A 96 3.52 -13.10 24.77
C SER A 96 2.66 -13.46 25.99
N LYS A 97 3.16 -14.34 26.85
CA LYS A 97 2.51 -14.70 28.12
C LYS A 97 2.89 -13.79 29.29
N ASN A 98 3.91 -12.95 29.11
CA ASN A 98 4.50 -12.15 30.18
C ASN A 98 4.73 -10.68 29.81
N GLY A 99 4.21 -10.24 28.66
CA GLY A 99 4.37 -8.87 28.15
C GLY A 99 5.80 -8.53 27.70
N LEU A 100 6.68 -9.53 27.59
CA LEU A 100 8.03 -9.38 27.04
C LEU A 100 8.06 -9.83 25.58
N GLU A 101 9.07 -9.38 24.84
CA GLU A 101 9.25 -9.74 23.44
C GLU A 101 9.31 -11.26 23.26
N THR A 102 8.54 -11.78 22.31
CA THR A 102 8.59 -13.16 21.82
C THR A 102 9.50 -13.29 20.61
N MET A 103 9.77 -12.18 19.92
CA MET A 103 10.59 -12.12 18.72
C MET A 103 11.42 -10.85 18.71
N VAL A 104 12.71 -11.00 18.41
CA VAL A 104 13.63 -9.87 18.24
C VAL A 104 14.40 -9.98 16.93
N ALA A 105 14.60 -8.86 16.26
CA ALA A 105 15.42 -8.84 15.05
C ALA A 105 16.91 -8.96 15.40
N ARG A 106 17.67 -9.65 14.54
CA ARG A 106 19.14 -9.70 14.64
C ARG A 106 19.78 -8.35 14.37
N ARG A 107 19.08 -7.51 13.60
CA ARG A 107 19.35 -6.07 13.48
C ARG A 107 18.52 -5.35 14.53
N PRO A 108 19.11 -4.89 15.65
CA PRO A 108 18.34 -4.39 16.79
C PRO A 108 17.33 -3.30 16.42
N GLU A 109 17.70 -2.43 15.48
CA GLU A 109 16.85 -1.34 14.98
C GLU A 109 15.56 -1.81 14.29
N MET A 110 15.50 -3.06 13.84
CA MET A 110 14.33 -3.61 13.15
C MET A 110 13.31 -4.24 14.13
N THR A 111 13.65 -4.42 15.40
CA THR A 111 12.73 -5.01 16.39
C THR A 111 11.49 -4.15 16.61
N VAL A 112 11.63 -2.82 16.50
CA VAL A 112 10.51 -1.87 16.61
C VAL A 112 9.74 -1.69 15.30
N VAL A 113 10.24 -2.25 14.20
CA VAL A 113 9.67 -2.10 12.86
C VAL A 113 8.70 -3.24 12.54
N ILE A 114 9.03 -4.46 12.96
CA ILE A 114 8.19 -5.64 12.72
C ILE A 114 6.78 -5.46 13.30
N GLY A 115 5.76 -5.82 12.51
CA GLY A 115 4.35 -5.69 12.90
C GLY A 115 3.81 -4.25 12.94
N SER A 116 4.55 -3.26 12.46
CA SER A 116 4.09 -1.85 12.40
C SER A 116 3.59 -1.39 11.02
N ALA A 117 3.55 -2.31 10.05
CA ALA A 117 3.17 -2.01 8.68
C ALA A 117 1.69 -1.59 8.57
N ILE A 118 1.44 -0.55 7.77
CA ILE A 118 0.09 -0.02 7.48
C ILE A 118 -0.29 -0.14 6.00
N ASP A 119 0.57 -0.79 5.21
CA ASP A 119 0.38 -1.08 3.79
C ASP A 119 1.32 -2.19 3.35
N PHE A 120 1.14 -2.69 2.13
CA PHE A 120 2.11 -3.57 1.49
C PHE A 120 3.48 -2.88 1.38
N SER A 121 4.52 -3.61 1.74
CA SER A 121 5.87 -3.18 1.43
C SER A 121 6.13 -3.30 -0.09
N PRO A 122 7.17 -2.63 -0.62
CA PRO A 122 7.62 -2.89 -1.99
C PRO A 122 7.95 -4.37 -2.25
N THR A 123 8.44 -5.09 -1.24
CA THR A 123 8.76 -6.52 -1.34
C THR A 123 7.52 -7.39 -1.33
N ASP A 124 6.47 -7.05 -0.58
CA ASP A 124 5.17 -7.74 -0.63
C ASP A 124 4.59 -7.70 -2.04
N VAL A 125 4.53 -6.50 -2.64
CA VAL A 125 4.03 -6.29 -4.00
C VAL A 125 4.87 -7.04 -5.03
N LEU A 126 6.21 -7.01 -4.88
CA LEU A 126 7.10 -7.73 -5.79
C LEU A 126 6.90 -9.25 -5.71
N LYS A 127 6.83 -9.82 -4.51
CA LYS A 127 6.56 -11.26 -4.33
C LYS A 127 5.20 -11.64 -4.95
N MET A 128 4.17 -10.82 -4.75
CA MET A 128 2.84 -11.05 -5.33
C MET A 128 2.86 -11.02 -6.86
N ASN A 129 3.55 -10.04 -7.46
CA ASN A 129 3.70 -9.96 -8.90
C ASN A 129 4.49 -11.15 -9.47
N LEU A 130 5.54 -11.60 -8.79
CA LEU A 130 6.32 -12.78 -9.19
C LEU A 130 5.49 -14.07 -9.08
N MET A 131 4.71 -14.22 -8.01
CA MET A 131 3.81 -15.37 -7.80
C MET A 131 2.77 -15.48 -8.92
N TYR A 132 2.15 -14.36 -9.30
CA TYR A 132 1.06 -14.31 -10.28
C TYR A 132 1.51 -13.95 -11.71
N GLN A 133 2.83 -13.84 -11.94
CA GLN A 133 3.42 -13.50 -13.24
C GLN A 133 2.87 -12.18 -13.83
N CYS A 134 2.60 -11.22 -12.95
CA CYS A 134 2.20 -9.88 -13.34
C CYS A 134 3.39 -9.17 -14.00
N GLY A 135 3.34 -8.94 -15.32
CA GLY A 135 4.37 -8.17 -16.04
C GLY A 135 4.83 -8.75 -17.39
N GLU A 136 4.40 -9.96 -17.79
CA GLU A 136 4.82 -10.59 -19.05
C GLU A 136 3.81 -10.45 -20.22
N ASN A 137 3.17 -9.29 -20.38
CA ASN A 137 2.46 -8.94 -21.62
C ASN A 137 2.83 -7.53 -22.12
N VAL A 138 4.13 -7.22 -22.13
CA VAL A 138 4.67 -6.12 -22.94
C VAL A 138 5.77 -6.69 -23.82
N VAL A 139 5.34 -7.33 -24.92
CA VAL A 139 6.19 -7.42 -26.11
C VAL A 139 5.57 -6.53 -27.18
N PRO A 140 6.03 -5.28 -27.34
CA PRO A 140 6.22 -4.71 -28.65
C PRO A 140 7.71 -4.87 -28.96
N ASP A 141 7.99 -5.91 -29.73
CA ASP A 141 9.24 -6.09 -30.45
C ASP A 141 9.32 -4.98 -31.50
N VAL A 142 9.75 -3.77 -31.10
CA VAL A 142 10.35 -2.79 -32.00
C VAL A 142 11.37 -1.97 -31.20
N VAL A 143 12.63 -2.38 -31.30
CA VAL A 143 13.76 -1.50 -31.06
C VAL A 143 13.79 -0.47 -32.19
N GLU A 144 12.97 0.59 -32.10
CA GLU A 144 13.14 1.74 -32.98
C GLU A 144 14.00 2.79 -32.29
N LYS A 145 15.12 3.08 -32.96
CA LYS A 145 16.13 4.06 -32.56
C LYS A 145 15.45 5.41 -32.31
N VAL A 146 15.60 5.93 -31.09
CA VAL A 146 15.22 7.30 -30.75
C VAL A 146 16.15 8.25 -31.50
N VAL A 147 15.69 8.77 -32.63
CA VAL A 147 16.23 9.98 -33.24
C VAL A 147 15.57 11.17 -32.51
N PRO A 148 16.32 12.13 -31.96
CA PRO A 148 15.70 13.28 -31.32
C PRO A 148 15.00 14.16 -32.37
N LEU A 149 13.67 14.27 -32.28
CA LEU A 149 12.91 15.28 -33.02
C LEU A 149 13.17 16.68 -32.42
N PRO A 150 13.20 17.74 -33.24
CA PRO A 150 13.46 19.10 -32.76
C PRO A 150 12.29 19.63 -31.92
N LEU A 151 12.63 20.35 -30.85
CA LEU A 151 11.72 21.04 -29.94
C LEU A 151 10.82 22.03 -30.68
N SER A 152 9.60 21.62 -31.02
CA SER A 152 8.52 22.56 -31.32
C SER A 152 7.86 23.03 -30.02
N GLN A 153 7.75 24.34 -29.87
CA GLN A 153 7.20 25.03 -28.69
C GLN A 153 5.77 24.54 -28.34
N PRO A 154 5.36 24.60 -27.07
CA PRO A 154 4.03 24.17 -26.64
C PRO A 154 2.97 25.12 -27.19
N ALA A 155 1.97 24.55 -27.87
CA ALA A 155 0.71 25.23 -28.15
C ALA A 155 0.00 25.59 -26.83
N PRO A 156 -0.76 26.69 -26.77
CA PRO A 156 -1.52 27.05 -25.58
C PRO A 156 -2.56 25.96 -25.24
N PRO A 157 -2.85 25.73 -23.96
CA PRO A 157 -3.80 24.71 -23.55
C PRO A 157 -5.20 25.06 -24.05
N VAL A 158 -5.78 24.14 -24.80
CA VAL A 158 -7.21 24.14 -25.12
C VAL A 158 -7.98 23.89 -23.82
N PRO A 159 -9.02 24.67 -23.47
CA PRO A 159 -9.81 24.41 -22.28
C PRO A 159 -10.60 23.11 -22.46
N ILE A 160 -10.23 22.07 -21.72
CA ILE A 160 -11.04 20.86 -21.58
C ILE A 160 -12.15 21.20 -20.58
N GLN A 161 -13.38 21.39 -21.07
CA GLN A 161 -14.54 21.38 -20.19
C GLN A 161 -14.76 19.92 -19.76
N GLY A 162 -14.26 19.58 -18.58
CA GLY A 162 -14.60 18.32 -17.90
C GLY A 162 -16.10 18.28 -17.57
N PRO A 163 -16.65 17.09 -17.28
CA PRO A 163 -18.05 16.94 -16.88
C PRO A 163 -18.40 17.84 -15.68
N PRO A 164 -19.66 18.28 -15.55
CA PRO A 164 -20.07 19.28 -14.57
C PRO A 164 -19.79 18.77 -13.15
N VAL A 165 -18.94 19.50 -12.43
CA VAL A 165 -18.61 19.25 -11.03
C VAL A 165 -19.81 19.67 -10.17
N ILE A 166 -20.34 18.76 -9.36
CA ILE A 166 -21.50 19.04 -8.51
C ILE A 166 -21.02 19.81 -7.28
N GLU A 167 -21.56 21.00 -7.06
CA GLU A 167 -21.37 21.78 -5.84
C GLU A 167 -22.23 21.18 -4.72
N ASP A 168 -21.60 20.46 -3.80
CA ASP A 168 -22.26 19.72 -2.72
C ASP A 168 -21.74 20.20 -1.35
N ASP A 169 -22.65 20.42 -0.41
CA ASP A 169 -22.30 20.81 0.96
C ASP A 169 -21.66 19.64 1.74
N ASP A 170 -21.92 18.39 1.32
CA ASP A 170 -21.36 17.16 1.90
C ASP A 170 -20.17 16.59 1.11
N CYS A 171 -19.45 17.44 0.36
CA CYS A 171 -18.25 17.02 -0.37
C CYS A 171 -17.07 16.72 0.56
N VAL A 172 -17.01 15.50 1.07
CA VAL A 172 -15.94 14.97 1.93
C VAL A 172 -15.49 13.58 1.48
N ASP A 173 -14.22 13.27 1.73
CA ASP A 173 -13.76 11.89 1.62
C ASP A 173 -14.25 11.11 2.85
N LYS A 174 -14.81 9.92 2.62
CA LYS A 174 -15.27 9.02 3.68
C LYS A 174 -14.14 8.15 4.24
N THR A 175 -12.96 8.23 3.64
CA THR A 175 -11.75 7.55 4.10
C THR A 175 -10.55 8.51 4.04
N ASN A 176 -9.63 8.37 4.99
CA ASN A 176 -8.37 9.11 5.01
C ASN A 176 -7.29 8.49 4.11
N LEU A 177 -7.62 7.43 3.37
CA LEU A 177 -6.69 6.68 2.51
C LEU A 177 -6.77 7.06 1.03
N CYS A 178 -7.56 8.07 0.67
CA CYS A 178 -7.76 8.45 -0.74
C CYS A 178 -6.48 8.81 -1.48
N TRP A 179 -5.48 9.34 -0.77
CA TRP A 179 -4.16 9.64 -1.33
C TRP A 179 -3.46 8.41 -1.95
N ARG A 180 -3.82 7.18 -1.54
CA ARG A 180 -3.27 5.92 -2.06
C ARG A 180 -3.87 5.47 -3.39
N TRP A 181 -5.04 5.99 -3.76
CA TRP A 181 -5.79 5.55 -4.93
C TRP A 181 -6.13 6.69 -5.90
N LEU A 182 -5.39 7.80 -5.81
CA LEU A 182 -5.60 8.95 -6.70
C LEU A 182 -5.42 8.59 -8.18
N ASP A 183 -4.52 7.65 -8.49
CA ASP A 183 -4.32 7.09 -9.82
C ASP A 183 -5.57 6.33 -10.34
N ARG A 184 -6.44 5.86 -9.43
CA ARG A 184 -7.67 5.15 -9.76
C ARG A 184 -8.87 6.06 -10.01
N CYS A 185 -8.76 7.36 -9.73
CA CYS A 185 -9.82 8.33 -10.01
C CYS A 185 -10.20 8.38 -11.51
N GLY A 186 -9.29 8.01 -12.42
CA GLY A 186 -9.58 7.91 -13.86
C GLY A 186 -10.07 6.53 -14.32
N SER A 187 -10.13 5.54 -13.44
CA SER A 187 -10.43 4.16 -13.83
C SER A 187 -11.93 3.90 -13.86
N PHE A 188 -12.44 3.47 -15.02
CA PHE A 188 -13.84 3.05 -15.19
C PHE A 188 -14.25 1.95 -14.21
N PHE A 189 -13.33 1.05 -13.86
CA PHE A 189 -13.61 -0.05 -12.92
C PHE A 189 -13.79 0.46 -11.47
N PHE A 190 -13.04 1.49 -11.08
CA PHE A 190 -13.06 2.02 -9.72
C PHE A 190 -13.93 3.27 -9.57
N GLU A 191 -14.51 3.81 -10.65
CA GLU A 191 -15.26 5.06 -10.66
C GLU A 191 -16.31 5.14 -9.55
N LYS A 192 -17.11 4.07 -9.35
CA LYS A 192 -18.14 4.04 -8.32
C LYS A 192 -17.55 4.12 -6.91
N ILE A 193 -16.50 3.36 -6.64
CA ILE A 193 -15.81 3.31 -5.35
C ILE A 193 -15.16 4.66 -5.06
N MET A 194 -14.46 5.22 -6.04
CA MET A 194 -13.78 6.50 -5.88
C MET A 194 -14.77 7.65 -5.70
N LYS A 195 -15.92 7.63 -6.38
CA LYS A 195 -17.01 8.60 -6.14
C LYS A 195 -17.65 8.44 -4.76
N GLU A 196 -17.70 7.23 -4.22
CA GLU A 196 -18.35 6.98 -2.94
C GLU A 196 -17.46 7.33 -1.75
N PHE A 197 -16.17 7.02 -1.82
CA PHE A 197 -15.25 7.13 -0.69
C PHE A 197 -14.26 8.28 -0.82
N CYS A 198 -13.93 8.69 -2.04
CA CYS A 198 -12.87 9.65 -2.34
C CYS A 198 -13.35 10.80 -3.24
N ALA A 199 -14.61 11.21 -3.07
CA ALA A 199 -15.28 12.20 -3.90
C ALA A 199 -14.53 13.53 -3.96
N LEU A 200 -14.00 13.97 -2.83
CA LEU A 200 -13.25 15.22 -2.71
C LEU A 200 -11.84 15.06 -3.28
N SER A 201 -11.13 14.02 -2.87
CA SER A 201 -9.75 13.74 -3.32
C SER A 201 -9.64 13.52 -4.83
N CYS A 202 -10.64 12.89 -5.45
CA CYS A 202 -10.70 12.71 -6.90
C CYS A 202 -11.27 13.91 -7.67
N GLY A 203 -11.73 14.95 -6.97
CA GLY A 203 -12.34 16.13 -7.58
C GLY A 203 -13.71 15.87 -8.22
N TYR A 204 -14.43 14.83 -7.79
CA TYR A 204 -15.79 14.56 -8.26
C TYR A 204 -16.82 15.53 -7.67
N CYS A 205 -16.48 16.20 -6.57
CA CYS A 205 -17.26 17.28 -5.97
C CYS A 205 -16.33 18.39 -5.46
N ILE A 206 -16.89 19.58 -5.18
CA ILE A 206 -16.18 20.69 -4.52
C ILE A 206 -17.00 21.18 -3.32
N PRO A 207 -16.42 21.33 -2.12
CA PRO A 207 -17.12 21.84 -0.95
C PRO A 207 -17.35 23.35 -1.09
N LYS A 208 -18.58 23.80 -0.79
CA LYS A 208 -19.01 25.20 -0.99
C LYS A 208 -18.26 26.26 -0.16
N SER A 209 -17.41 25.87 0.80
CA SER A 209 -16.74 26.79 1.73
C SER A 209 -15.40 27.37 1.25
N LYS A 210 -14.94 27.11 0.02
CA LYS A 210 -13.70 27.71 -0.54
C LYS A 210 -13.89 28.54 -1.81
N ALA A 211 -15.09 29.06 -2.05
CA ALA A 211 -15.29 30.09 -3.06
C ALA A 211 -14.92 31.49 -2.51
N THR A 212 -13.63 31.80 -2.29
CA THR A 212 -13.09 33.16 -2.40
C THR A 212 -11.57 33.21 -2.14
N VAL A 213 -10.76 33.28 -3.20
CA VAL A 213 -9.64 34.24 -3.27
C VAL A 213 -9.59 34.78 -4.70
N PRO A 214 -9.81 36.09 -4.94
CA PRO A 214 -9.67 36.67 -6.26
C PRO A 214 -8.18 36.75 -6.64
N VAL A 215 -7.86 36.31 -7.85
CA VAL A 215 -6.57 36.55 -8.49
C VAL A 215 -6.39 38.08 -8.62
N LYS A 216 -5.59 38.68 -7.73
CA LYS A 216 -5.12 40.05 -7.93
C LYS A 216 -4.08 40.03 -9.04
N ALA A 217 -4.46 40.61 -10.18
CA ALA A 217 -3.55 40.96 -11.27
C ALA A 217 -2.40 41.84 -10.74
N ALA A 218 -1.17 41.34 -10.82
CA ALA A 218 0.02 42.14 -10.61
C ALA A 218 0.19 43.11 -11.80
N LYS A 219 -0.13 44.38 -11.59
CA LYS A 219 0.28 45.48 -12.49
C LYS A 219 1.77 45.75 -12.29
N GLY A 220 2.47 45.91 -13.42
CA GLY A 220 3.91 46.00 -13.50
C GLY A 220 4.54 47.18 -12.77
N ALA A 221 5.81 46.98 -12.42
CA ALA A 221 6.75 48.04 -12.11
C ALA A 221 8.05 47.75 -12.87
N SER A 222 8.42 48.71 -13.70
CA SER A 222 9.63 48.80 -14.52
C SER A 222 10.89 48.69 -13.66
N ALA A 223 11.81 47.78 -14.03
CA ALA A 223 13.15 47.72 -13.47
C ALA A 223 14.07 48.69 -14.25
N SER A 224 14.50 49.77 -13.60
CA SER A 224 15.60 50.61 -14.07
C SER A 224 16.91 50.13 -13.43
N TYR A 225 17.88 49.89 -14.31
CA TYR A 225 19.31 49.65 -14.11
C TYR A 225 19.99 50.63 -13.16
N LEU A 226 21.09 50.18 -12.51
CA LEU A 226 22.34 50.87 -12.12
C LEU A 226 23.05 49.97 -11.06
N GLN A 227 24.01 49.10 -11.39
CA GLN A 227 25.42 49.30 -11.76
C GLN A 227 26.36 49.58 -10.57
N PHE A 228 27.24 48.59 -10.36
CA PHE A 228 28.51 48.47 -9.61
C PHE A 228 29.10 49.69 -8.87
N GLY A 229 29.63 49.41 -7.68
CA GLY A 229 30.54 50.25 -6.91
C GLY A 229 30.78 49.70 -5.51
#